data_AF-A0AA50E1W1-F1
#
_entry.id   AF-A0AA50E1W1-F1
#
_cell.length_a   1.000
_cell.length_b   1.000
_cell.length_c   1.000
_cell.angle_alpha   90.00
_cell.angle_beta   90.00
_cell.angle_gamma   90.00
#
_symmetry.space_group_name_H-M   'P 1'
#
loop_
_entity.id
_entity.type
_entity.pdbx_description
1 polymer ?
#
loop_
_entity_poly.entity_id
_entity_poly.type
_entity_poly.pdbx_seq_one_letter_code
_entity_poly.pdbx_strand_id
1 'polypeptide(L)'
;MLHKFVASQSSFLPEITQALGEKDYGFAERLAHTLKGVAGNIGAQELQQEAAELEKAIKEQWPQPEVENLLTNLGDRLDNLIAQLTGNLPPEPATVAITLDQGQLEEICDHLAQLLGEDDAEAADLLQNHGDLLRQAFPDHYPAIAAGINNFDFEAALAALTTARQFSQP
;
A
#
# COMPACT_ATOMS: atom_id res chain seq x y z
N MET A 1 -10.81 -10.60 -6.92
CA MET A 1 -10.25 -11.48 -5.85
C MET A 1 -8.88 -10.98 -5.39
N LEU A 2 -7.95 -10.69 -6.31
CA LEU A 2 -6.64 -10.10 -5.97
C LEU A 2 -6.73 -8.74 -5.25
N HIS A 3 -7.59 -7.82 -5.70
CA HIS A 3 -7.78 -6.52 -5.00
C HIS A 3 -8.30 -6.68 -3.57
N LYS A 4 -9.14 -7.69 -3.31
CA LYS A 4 -9.60 -7.99 -1.94
C LYS A 4 -8.48 -8.59 -1.10
N PHE A 5 -7.59 -9.39 -1.71
CA PHE A 5 -6.39 -9.89 -1.04
C PHE A 5 -5.45 -8.74 -0.67
N VAL A 6 -5.10 -7.87 -1.63
CA VAL A 6 -4.26 -6.69 -1.39
C VAL A 6 -4.86 -5.79 -0.30
N ALA A 7 -6.16 -5.46 -0.39
CA ALA A 7 -6.84 -4.67 0.62
C ALA A 7 -6.95 -5.36 2.00
N SER A 8 -7.11 -6.70 2.02
CA SER A 8 -7.14 -7.46 3.28
C SER A 8 -5.77 -7.67 3.92
N GLN A 9 -4.68 -7.53 3.14
CA GLN A 9 -3.32 -7.71 3.66
C GLN A 9 -2.79 -6.47 4.35
N SER A 10 -3.14 -5.27 3.86
CA SER A 10 -2.81 -4.02 4.55
C SER A 10 -3.35 -3.97 5.98
N SER A 11 -4.44 -4.70 6.26
CA SER A 11 -5.06 -4.79 7.59
C SER A 11 -4.69 -6.06 8.37
N PHE A 12 -4.12 -7.10 7.75
CA PHE A 12 -3.79 -8.36 8.42
C PHE A 12 -2.74 -8.19 9.54
N LEU A 13 -1.57 -7.60 9.22
CA LEU A 13 -0.50 -7.36 10.18
C LEU A 13 -0.93 -6.50 11.38
N PRO A 14 -1.62 -5.35 11.20
CA PRO A 14 -2.09 -4.56 12.33
C PRO A 14 -3.18 -5.30 13.13
N GLU A 15 -4.11 -6.01 12.49
CA GLU A 15 -5.17 -6.76 13.20
C GLU A 15 -4.60 -7.92 14.04
N ILE A 16 -3.65 -8.69 13.50
CA ILE A 16 -3.07 -9.83 14.25
C ILE A 16 -2.14 -9.36 15.37
N THR A 17 -1.40 -8.27 15.16
CA THR A 17 -0.56 -7.66 16.19
C THR A 17 -1.42 -7.09 17.32
N GLN A 18 -2.54 -6.43 16.98
CA GLN A 18 -3.51 -5.96 17.96
C GLN A 18 -4.12 -7.13 18.74
N ALA A 19 -4.57 -8.18 18.04
CA ALA A 19 -5.15 -9.37 18.67
C ALA A 19 -4.18 -10.03 19.66
N LEU A 20 -2.89 -10.14 19.31
CA LEU A 20 -1.86 -10.68 20.20
C LEU A 20 -1.59 -9.75 21.39
N GLY A 21 -1.56 -8.43 21.18
CA GLY A 21 -1.41 -7.44 22.26
C GLY A 21 -2.58 -7.47 23.25
N GLU A 22 -3.79 -7.71 22.76
CA GLU A 22 -5.01 -7.90 23.56
C GLU A 22 -5.16 -9.32 24.13
N LYS A 23 -4.23 -10.24 23.81
CA LYS A 23 -4.25 -11.66 24.16
C LYS A 23 -5.49 -12.41 23.64
N ASP A 24 -6.11 -11.91 22.57
CA ASP A 24 -7.16 -12.61 21.85
C ASP A 24 -6.56 -13.63 20.86
N TYR A 25 -6.01 -14.70 21.42
CA TYR A 25 -5.40 -15.79 20.65
C TYR A 25 -6.41 -16.47 19.71
N GLY A 26 -7.70 -16.47 20.04
CA GLY A 26 -8.74 -17.08 19.21
C GLY A 26 -9.09 -16.24 17.97
N PHE A 27 -8.98 -14.91 18.06
CA PHE A 27 -9.05 -14.05 16.89
C PHE A 27 -7.76 -14.12 16.06
N ALA A 28 -6.59 -14.09 16.70
CA ALA A 28 -5.30 -14.22 16.04
C ALA A 28 -5.16 -15.54 15.25
N GLU A 29 -5.61 -16.67 15.82
CA GLU A 29 -5.61 -17.97 15.14
C GLU A 29 -6.52 -17.96 13.89
N ARG A 30 -7.70 -17.35 13.98
CA ARG A 30 -8.63 -17.22 12.83
C ARG A 30 -8.06 -16.36 11.72
N LEU A 31 -7.34 -15.28 12.06
CA LEU A 31 -6.64 -14.45 11.08
C LEU A 31 -5.59 -15.29 10.35
N ALA A 32 -4.71 -15.98 11.07
CA ALA A 32 -3.68 -16.85 10.48
C ALA A 32 -4.29 -17.98 9.62
N HIS A 33 -5.39 -18.59 10.08
CA HIS A 33 -6.13 -19.60 9.32
C HIS A 33 -6.70 -19.05 8.01
N THR A 34 -7.26 -17.84 8.05
CA THR A 34 -7.81 -17.16 6.87
C THR A 34 -6.70 -16.88 5.87
N LEU A 35 -5.56 -16.36 6.34
CA LEU A 35 -4.38 -16.12 5.50
C LEU A 35 -3.91 -17.40 4.81
N LYS A 36 -3.78 -18.50 5.54
CA LYS A 36 -3.43 -19.82 4.99
C LYS A 36 -4.39 -20.28 3.89
N GLY A 37 -5.69 -20.11 4.12
CA GLY A 37 -6.73 -20.45 3.14
C GLY A 37 -6.64 -19.61 1.86
N VAL A 38 -6.38 -18.31 2.02
CA VAL A 38 -6.22 -17.41 0.87
C VAL A 38 -4.93 -17.69 0.11
N ALA A 39 -3.81 -17.93 0.82
CA ALA A 39 -2.53 -18.31 0.21
C ALA A 39 -2.65 -19.61 -0.62
N GLY A 40 -3.39 -20.60 -0.11
CA GLY A 40 -3.70 -21.83 -0.85
C GLY A 40 -4.54 -21.59 -2.10
N ASN A 41 -5.52 -20.68 -2.03
CA ASN A 41 -6.38 -20.34 -3.18
C ASN A 41 -5.64 -19.62 -4.31
N ILE A 42 -4.59 -18.85 -4.01
CA ILE A 42 -3.77 -18.16 -5.02
C ILE A 42 -2.54 -18.96 -5.45
N GLY A 43 -2.34 -20.17 -4.91
CA GLY A 43 -1.19 -21.02 -5.22
C GLY A 43 0.14 -20.56 -4.59
N ALA A 44 0.11 -19.64 -3.62
CA ALA A 44 1.29 -19.16 -2.91
C ALA A 44 1.71 -20.16 -1.82
N GLN A 45 2.34 -21.25 -2.24
CA GLN A 45 2.69 -22.39 -1.36
C GLN A 45 3.58 -22.00 -0.18
N GLU A 46 4.57 -21.13 -0.41
CA GLU A 46 5.49 -20.68 0.65
C GLU A 46 4.75 -19.83 1.70
N LEU A 47 3.91 -18.89 1.25
CA LEU A 47 3.05 -18.09 2.14
C LEU A 47 2.05 -18.96 2.92
N GLN A 48 1.52 -20.01 2.29
CA GLN A 48 0.62 -20.96 2.94
C GLN A 48 1.31 -21.73 4.06
N GLN A 49 2.59 -22.11 3.89
CA GLN A 49 3.37 -22.80 4.92
C GLN A 49 3.66 -21.87 6.11
N GLU A 50 4.10 -20.65 5.86
CA GLU A 50 4.39 -19.67 6.92
C GLU A 50 3.14 -19.27 7.69
N ALA A 51 1.99 -19.11 7.01
CA ALA A 51 0.72 -18.87 7.67
C ALA A 51 0.26 -20.06 8.56
N ALA A 52 0.57 -21.29 8.14
CA ALA A 52 0.30 -22.49 8.95
C ALA A 52 1.24 -22.59 10.17
N GLU A 53 2.49 -22.15 10.03
CA GLU A 53 3.44 -22.08 11.14
C GLU A 53 3.02 -21.01 12.16
N LEU A 54 2.58 -19.84 11.70
CA LEU A 54 2.02 -18.79 12.54
C LEU A 54 0.75 -19.24 13.27
N GLU A 55 -0.18 -19.89 12.56
CA GLU A 55 -1.40 -20.47 13.16
C GLU A 55 -1.03 -21.45 14.29
N LYS A 56 -0.03 -22.32 14.05
CA LYS A 56 0.46 -23.27 15.06
C LYS A 56 1.11 -22.55 16.25
N ALA A 57 1.97 -21.57 16.01
CA ALA A 57 2.67 -20.83 17.05
C ALA A 57 1.69 -20.07 17.97
N ILE A 58 0.63 -19.50 17.40
CA ILE A 58 -0.44 -18.85 18.17
C ILE A 58 -1.22 -19.87 18.99
N LYS A 59 -1.59 -21.00 18.38
CA LYS A 59 -2.35 -22.07 19.04
C LYS A 59 -1.59 -22.73 20.20
N GLU A 60 -0.30 -22.95 20.01
CA GLU A 60 0.61 -23.52 21.01
C GLU A 60 1.15 -22.47 21.98
N GLN A 61 0.78 -21.19 21.80
CA GLN A 61 1.20 -20.07 22.65
C GLN A 61 2.72 -19.99 22.80
N TRP A 62 3.42 -20.05 21.68
CA TRP A 62 4.87 -19.89 21.63
C TRP A 62 5.28 -18.55 22.26
N PRO A 63 6.55 -18.43 22.71
CA PRO A 63 7.06 -17.18 23.25
C PRO A 63 6.81 -16.02 22.28
N GLN A 64 6.37 -14.89 22.82
CA GLN A 64 6.06 -13.69 22.05
C GLN A 64 7.16 -13.29 21.04
N PRO A 65 8.47 -13.34 21.37
CA PRO A 65 9.52 -13.02 20.39
C PRO A 65 9.57 -13.97 19.18
N GLU A 66 9.19 -15.23 19.35
CA GLU A 66 9.14 -16.21 18.27
C GLU A 66 7.95 -15.94 17.35
N VAL A 67 6.80 -15.58 17.93
CA VAL A 67 5.60 -15.17 17.18
C VAL A 67 5.84 -13.85 16.43
N GLU A 68 6.53 -12.88 17.03
CA GLU A 68 6.91 -11.61 16.39
C GLU A 68 7.87 -11.83 15.22
N ASN A 69 8.83 -12.74 15.34
CA ASN A 69 9.72 -13.10 14.24
C ASN A 69 8.95 -13.76 13.07
N LEU A 70 8.01 -14.66 13.37
CA LEU A 70 7.14 -15.27 12.35
C LEU A 70 6.28 -14.21 11.65
N LEU A 71 5.73 -13.25 12.40
CA LEU A 71 4.97 -12.14 11.84
C LEU A 71 5.81 -11.23 10.95
N THR A 72 7.04 -10.94 11.35
CA THR A 72 7.97 -10.11 10.57
C THR A 72 8.30 -10.78 9.24
N ASN A 73 8.72 -12.06 9.27
CA ASN A 73 9.02 -12.83 8.06
C ASN A 73 7.80 -12.96 7.12
N LEU A 74 6.63 -13.22 7.70
CA LEU A 74 5.38 -13.31 6.96
C LEU A 74 5.01 -11.97 6.32
N GLY A 75 5.23 -10.86 7.03
CA GLY A 75 5.04 -9.50 6.53
C GLY A 75 5.94 -9.20 5.34
N ASP A 76 7.24 -9.42 5.48
CA ASP A 76 8.22 -9.21 4.39
C ASP A 76 7.87 -10.04 3.14
N ARG A 77 7.43 -11.29 3.34
CA ARG A 77 7.04 -12.15 2.23
C ARG A 77 5.72 -11.71 1.60
N LEU A 78 4.77 -11.24 2.39
CA LEU A 78 3.52 -10.69 1.90
C LEU A 78 3.76 -9.43 1.08
N ASP A 79 4.59 -8.53 1.56
CA ASP A 79 4.98 -7.32 0.86
C ASP A 79 5.69 -7.66 -0.45
N ASN A 80 6.58 -8.66 -0.45
CA ASN A 80 7.25 -9.13 -1.67
C ASN A 80 6.26 -9.80 -2.64
N LEU A 81 5.32 -10.61 -2.17
CA LEU A 81 4.31 -11.23 -3.02
C LEU A 81 3.36 -10.19 -3.60
N ILE A 82 2.94 -9.21 -2.80
CA ILE A 82 2.15 -8.07 -3.27
C ILE A 82 2.97 -7.32 -4.31
N ALA A 83 4.23 -6.96 -4.02
CA ALA A 83 5.13 -6.29 -4.93
C ALA A 83 5.38 -7.07 -6.24
N GLN A 84 5.38 -8.40 -6.22
CA GLN A 84 5.48 -9.22 -7.44
C GLN A 84 4.15 -9.28 -8.21
N LEU A 85 3.02 -9.33 -7.50
CA LEU A 85 1.68 -9.33 -8.10
C LEU A 85 1.30 -7.96 -8.67
N THR A 86 1.78 -6.88 -8.03
CA THR A 86 1.68 -5.50 -8.51
C THR A 86 2.87 -5.12 -9.38
N GLY A 87 3.92 -5.94 -9.43
CA GLY A 87 5.22 -5.74 -10.09
C GLY A 87 5.23 -5.73 -11.62
N ASN A 88 4.10 -5.45 -12.25
CA ASN A 88 4.09 -4.68 -13.50
C ASN A 88 4.16 -3.15 -13.23
N LEU A 89 4.27 -2.72 -11.97
CA LEU A 89 4.61 -1.35 -11.56
C LEU A 89 5.80 -1.37 -10.57
N PRO A 90 6.70 -0.38 -10.60
CA PRO A 90 7.96 -0.38 -9.85
C PRO A 90 7.76 -0.21 -8.34
N PRO A 91 8.76 -0.59 -7.51
CA PRO A 91 8.63 -0.68 -6.05
C PRO A 91 8.75 0.67 -5.34
N GLU A 92 7.93 0.88 -4.31
CA GLU A 92 8.12 1.94 -3.31
C GLU A 92 8.84 1.36 -2.06
N PRO A 93 9.95 1.96 -1.59
CA PRO A 93 10.63 1.52 -0.37
C PRO A 93 10.05 2.17 0.90
N ALA A 94 10.14 1.41 1.99
CA ALA A 94 9.73 1.80 3.34
C ALA A 94 10.42 3.08 3.86
N THR A 95 9.66 3.85 4.63
CA THR A 95 10.01 5.06 5.40
C THR A 95 11.40 5.02 6.04
N VAL A 96 12.35 5.76 5.45
CA VAL A 96 13.52 6.32 6.13
C VAL A 96 13.65 7.77 5.68
N ALA A 97 13.44 8.72 6.59
CA ALA A 97 13.76 10.15 6.48
C ALA A 97 13.68 10.78 5.08
N ILE A 98 12.51 11.36 4.77
CA ILE A 98 12.17 12.33 3.71
C ILE A 98 13.39 12.96 3.00
N THR A 99 13.94 12.24 2.04
CA THR A 99 14.42 12.84 0.79
C THR A 99 13.29 12.59 -0.18
N LEU A 100 12.58 13.64 -0.59
CA LEU A 100 11.61 13.55 -1.68
C LEU A 100 12.28 12.78 -2.82
N ASP A 101 11.81 11.56 -3.10
CA ASP A 101 12.28 10.77 -4.22
C ASP A 101 11.83 11.48 -5.49
N GLN A 102 12.64 12.43 -5.91
CA GLN A 102 12.33 13.39 -6.96
C GLN A 102 12.00 12.70 -8.28
N GLY A 103 12.59 11.52 -8.52
CA GLY A 103 12.27 10.67 -9.66
C GLY A 103 10.85 10.09 -9.62
N GLN A 104 10.40 9.62 -8.45
CA GLN A 104 9.05 9.09 -8.28
C GLN A 104 8.00 10.21 -8.38
N LEU A 105 8.29 11.39 -7.81
CA LEU A 105 7.43 12.56 -7.93
C LEU A 105 7.26 13.00 -9.39
N GLU A 106 8.34 13.04 -10.16
CA GLU A 106 8.31 13.45 -11.57
C GLU A 106 7.49 12.46 -12.42
N GLU A 107 7.67 11.15 -12.19
CA GLU A 107 6.89 10.09 -12.85
C GLU A 107 5.39 10.18 -12.54
N ILE A 108 5.03 10.41 -11.27
CA ILE A 108 3.64 10.60 -10.84
C ILE A 108 3.04 11.87 -11.45
N CYS A 109 3.83 12.95 -11.53
CA CYS A 109 3.39 14.20 -12.16
C CYS A 109 3.17 14.07 -13.67
N ASP A 110 4.04 13.32 -14.36
CA ASP A 110 3.90 13.05 -15.80
C ASP A 110 2.67 12.18 -16.06
N HIS A 111 2.50 11.11 -15.28
CA HIS A 111 1.34 10.23 -15.43
C HIS A 111 0.04 10.95 -15.10
N LEU A 112 0.00 11.76 -14.03
CA LEU A 112 -1.17 12.56 -13.70
C LEU A 112 -1.46 13.59 -14.79
N ALA A 113 -0.44 14.27 -15.35
CA ALA A 113 -0.65 15.22 -16.43
C ALA A 113 -1.22 14.56 -17.70
N GLN A 114 -0.80 13.33 -17.99
CA GLN A 114 -1.35 12.55 -19.11
C GLN A 114 -2.81 12.19 -18.87
N LEU A 115 -3.14 11.59 -17.72
CA LEU A 115 -4.51 11.19 -17.39
C LEU A 115 -5.47 12.40 -17.40
N LEU A 116 -5.01 13.55 -16.89
CA LEU A 116 -5.79 14.79 -16.93
C LEU A 116 -5.96 15.36 -18.35
N GLY A 117 -4.96 15.21 -19.22
CA GLY A 117 -5.05 15.62 -20.62
C GLY A 117 -5.91 14.71 -21.49
N GLU A 118 -6.10 13.46 -21.05
CA GLU A 118 -6.97 12.45 -21.69
C GLU A 118 -8.39 12.41 -21.08
N ASP A 119 -8.69 13.31 -20.13
CA ASP A 119 -9.93 13.33 -19.33
C ASP A 119 -10.25 11.97 -18.66
N ASP A 120 -9.21 11.23 -18.27
CA ASP A 120 -9.33 9.89 -17.70
C ASP A 120 -9.69 9.94 -16.21
N ALA A 121 -10.73 9.19 -15.83
CA ALA A 121 -11.18 9.06 -14.45
C ALA A 121 -10.16 8.34 -13.55
N GLU A 122 -9.22 7.60 -14.11
CA GLU A 122 -8.09 7.00 -13.37
C GLU A 122 -7.22 8.06 -12.69
N ALA A 123 -7.30 9.34 -13.09
CA ALA A 123 -6.65 10.45 -12.38
C ALA A 123 -7.09 10.55 -10.90
N ALA A 124 -8.34 10.19 -10.59
CA ALA A 124 -8.84 10.17 -9.22
C ALA A 124 -8.22 9.04 -8.38
N ASP A 125 -8.05 7.86 -8.98
CA ASP A 125 -7.40 6.73 -8.34
C ASP A 125 -5.91 7.01 -8.10
N LEU A 126 -5.23 7.63 -9.07
CA LEU A 126 -3.83 8.03 -8.95
C LEU A 126 -3.63 9.07 -7.84
N LEU A 127 -4.52 10.06 -7.75
CA LEU A 127 -4.52 11.05 -6.68
C LEU A 127 -4.78 10.41 -5.30
N GLN A 128 -5.66 9.42 -5.22
CA GLN A 128 -5.94 8.72 -3.96
C GLN A 128 -4.73 7.89 -3.49
N ASN A 129 -4.02 7.25 -4.43
CA ASN A 129 -2.88 6.40 -4.14
C ASN A 129 -1.60 7.20 -3.81
N HIS A 130 -1.40 8.37 -4.44
CA HIS A 130 -0.17 9.17 -4.31
C HIS A 130 -0.39 10.58 -3.76
N GLY A 131 -1.54 10.86 -3.17
CA GLY A 131 -1.92 12.19 -2.70
C GLY A 131 -1.01 12.73 -1.59
N ASP A 132 -0.48 11.87 -0.72
CA ASP A 132 0.42 12.29 0.34
C ASP A 132 1.79 12.74 -0.19
N LEU A 133 2.27 12.14 -1.28
CA LEU A 133 3.50 12.56 -1.95
C LEU A 133 3.30 13.90 -2.66
N LEU A 134 2.21 14.05 -3.42
CA LEU A 134 1.85 15.30 -4.11
C LEU A 134 1.59 16.45 -3.11
N ARG A 135 1.00 16.15 -1.95
CA ARG A 135 0.78 17.13 -0.88
C ARG A 135 2.08 17.56 -0.20
N GLN A 136 3.03 16.64 -0.03
CA GLN A 136 4.35 16.97 0.51
C GLN A 136 5.20 17.77 -0.49
N ALA A 137 5.11 17.44 -1.78
CA ALA A 137 5.83 18.13 -2.84
C ALA A 137 5.25 19.51 -3.16
N PHE A 138 3.92 19.62 -3.22
CA PHE A 138 3.20 20.81 -3.66
C PHE A 138 2.11 21.24 -2.66
N PRO A 139 2.46 21.54 -1.39
CA PRO A 139 1.46 21.83 -0.36
C PRO A 139 0.52 22.99 -0.73
N ASP A 140 1.03 23.99 -1.45
CA ASP A 140 0.24 25.17 -1.86
C ASP A 140 -0.67 24.91 -3.08
N HIS A 141 -0.35 23.92 -3.92
CA HIS A 141 -1.04 23.67 -5.19
C HIS A 141 -1.87 22.38 -5.17
N TYR A 142 -1.54 21.44 -4.27
CA TYR A 142 -2.27 20.19 -4.07
C TYR A 142 -3.78 20.37 -3.89
N PRO A 143 -4.28 21.35 -3.09
CA PRO A 143 -5.72 21.54 -2.95
C PRO A 143 -6.43 21.86 -4.27
N ALA A 144 -5.79 22.63 -5.16
CA ALA A 144 -6.34 22.97 -6.46
C ALA A 144 -6.34 21.77 -7.42
N ILE A 145 -5.26 20.98 -7.42
CA ILE A 145 -5.14 19.74 -8.20
C ILE A 145 -6.23 18.75 -7.76
N ALA A 146 -6.33 18.51 -6.44
CA ALA A 146 -7.30 17.59 -5.88
C ALA A 146 -8.75 18.06 -6.11
N ALA A 147 -9.03 19.36 -6.00
CA ALA A 147 -10.37 19.89 -6.27
C ALA A 147 -10.77 19.73 -7.73
N GLY A 148 -9.86 19.97 -8.69
CA GLY A 148 -10.15 19.75 -10.11
C GLY A 148 -10.47 18.29 -10.40
N ILE A 149 -9.65 17.36 -9.92
CA ILE A 149 -9.86 15.91 -10.11
C ILE A 149 -11.20 15.44 -9.49
N ASN A 150 -11.48 15.83 -8.25
CA ASN A 150 -12.71 15.42 -7.57
C ASN A 150 -13.98 16.02 -8.21
N ASN A 151 -13.86 17.15 -8.88
CA ASN A 151 -14.96 17.80 -9.60
C ASN A 151 -15.01 17.41 -11.09
N PHE A 152 -14.16 16.49 -11.55
CA PHE A 152 -13.98 16.13 -12.97
C PHE A 152 -13.61 17.34 -13.86
N ASP A 153 -13.04 18.39 -13.25
CA ASP A 153 -12.47 19.55 -13.92
C ASP A 153 -10.97 19.29 -14.14
N PHE A 154 -10.70 18.38 -15.09
CA PHE A 154 -9.35 17.90 -15.39
C PHE A 154 -8.46 19.00 -15.98
N GLU A 155 -9.05 19.94 -16.72
CA GLU A 155 -8.35 21.12 -17.26
C GLU A 155 -7.83 22.01 -16.13
N ALA A 156 -8.66 22.31 -15.12
CA ALA A 156 -8.21 23.07 -13.95
C ALA A 156 -7.17 22.32 -13.12
N ALA A 157 -7.32 21.00 -12.95
CA ALA A 157 -6.33 20.17 -12.27
C ALA A 157 -4.98 20.16 -13.00
N LEU A 158 -4.99 20.06 -14.33
CA LEU A 158 -3.78 20.04 -15.16
C LEU A 158 -3.05 21.38 -15.10
N ALA A 159 -3.79 22.49 -15.16
CA ALA A 159 -3.23 23.82 -15.01
C ALA A 159 -2.57 24.01 -13.62
N ALA A 160 -3.23 23.55 -12.56
CA ALA A 160 -2.69 23.60 -11.21
C ALA A 160 -1.43 22.75 -11.04
N LEU A 161 -1.40 21.53 -11.62
CA LEU A 161 -0.25 20.63 -11.61
C LEU A 161 0.93 21.22 -12.39
N THR A 162 0.68 21.76 -13.58
CA THR A 162 1.71 22.40 -14.40
C THR A 162 2.34 23.59 -13.69
N THR A 163 1.51 24.40 -13.03
CA THR A 163 1.98 25.53 -12.22
C THR A 163 2.83 25.04 -11.04
N ALA A 164 2.38 24.02 -10.31
CA ALA A 164 3.11 23.44 -9.19
C ALA A 164 4.51 22.96 -9.59
N ARG A 165 4.64 22.31 -10.76
CA ARG A 165 5.92 21.83 -11.30
C ARG A 165 6.88 22.96 -11.66
N GLN A 166 6.38 24.09 -12.16
CA GLN A 166 7.20 25.25 -12.49
C GLN A 166 7.80 25.93 -11.25
N PHE A 167 7.07 25.94 -10.13
CA PHE A 167 7.55 26.51 -8.87
C PHE A 167 8.46 25.58 -8.06
N SER A 168 8.59 24.31 -8.47
CA SER A 168 9.38 23.30 -7.78
C SER A 168 10.73 23.00 -8.44
N GLN A 169 11.09 23.69 -9.53
CA GLN A 169 12.43 23.65 -10.12
C GLN A 169 13.29 24.82 -9.57
N PRO A 170 14.50 24.56 -9.03
CA PRO A 170 15.43 25.60 -8.59
C PRO A 170 16.05 26.39 -9.75
#